data_AF-A0A7C2HM36-F1
#
_entry.id   AF-A0A7C2HM36-F1
#
_cell.length_a   1.000
_cell.length_b   1.000
_cell.length_c   1.000
_cell.angle_alpha   90.00
_cell.angle_beta   90.00
_cell.angle_gamma   90.00
#
_symmetry.space_group_name_H-M   'P 1'
#
loop_
_entity.id
_entity.type
_entity.pdbx_description
1 polymer ?
#
loop_
_entity_poly.entity_id
_entity_poly.type
_entity_poly.pdbx_seq_one_letter_code
_entity_poly.pdbx_strand_id
1 'polypeptide(L)' 'MLRLSEDLMPPGAERAHRDPFDARHGVFVDYNQNARDRTVASAYSVRPTADARISAPLSSDKVDTMARNPFHFGS' A
#
# COMPACT_ATOMS: atom_id res chain seq x y z
N MET A 1 -12.17 16.68 21.48
CA MET A 1 -13.23 15.70 21.14
C MET A 1 -13.28 15.60 19.61
N LEU A 2 -12.57 14.63 19.05
CA LEU A 2 -12.41 14.43 17.59
C LEU A 2 -13.58 13.61 17.04
N ARG A 3 -14.22 14.08 15.97
CA ARG A 3 -15.09 13.25 15.12
C ARG A 3 -14.41 13.05 13.77
N LEU A 4 -13.66 11.96 13.66
CA LEU A 4 -13.07 11.42 12.44
C LEU A 4 -13.80 10.11 12.12
N SER A 5 -14.90 10.14 11.36
CA SER A 5 -15.53 8.87 10.91
C SER A 5 -16.57 8.94 9.78
N GLU A 6 -16.73 10.03 9.02
CA GLU A 6 -17.86 10.09 8.05
C GLU A 6 -17.48 10.46 6.61
N ASP A 7 -16.25 10.90 6.31
CA ASP A 7 -15.86 11.36 4.97
C ASP A 7 -14.90 10.43 4.19
N LEU A 8 -14.57 9.25 4.72
CA LEU A 8 -13.67 8.30 4.05
C LEU A 8 -14.40 7.05 3.53
N MET A 9 -15.55 7.25 2.88
CA MET A 9 -16.10 6.39 1.81
C MET A 9 -17.45 6.99 1.40
N PRO A 10 -17.62 7.53 0.17
CA PRO A 10 -18.93 7.99 -0.26
C PRO A 10 -19.90 6.80 -0.40
N PRO A 11 -21.19 6.98 -0.07
CA PRO A 11 -22.19 5.93 -0.21
C PRO A 11 -22.35 5.53 -1.68
N GLY A 12 -22.20 4.24 -1.98
CA GLY A 12 -22.31 3.68 -3.35
C GLY A 12 -21.03 3.06 -3.92
N ALA A 13 -19.91 3.09 -3.19
CA ALA A 13 -18.63 2.49 -3.62
C ALA A 13 -18.61 0.94 -3.69
N GLU A 14 -19.77 0.27 -3.64
CA GLU A 14 -19.89 -1.18 -3.76
C GLU A 14 -19.91 -1.66 -5.23
N ARG A 15 -20.02 -0.73 -6.20
CA ARG A 15 -19.84 -1.01 -7.63
C ARG A 15 -19.09 0.12 -8.31
N ALA A 16 -17.77 0.18 -8.15
CA ALA A 16 -16.94 1.10 -8.94
C ALA A 16 -16.88 0.63 -10.40
N HIS A 17 -17.92 1.00 -11.18
CA HIS A 17 -17.79 1.24 -12.61
C HIS A 17 -16.81 2.40 -12.76
N ARG A 18 -15.56 2.05 -13.05
CA ARG A 18 -14.40 2.93 -13.07
C ARG A 18 -14.61 4.09 -14.07
N ASP A 19 -14.88 5.28 -13.56
CA ASP A 19 -14.71 6.52 -14.32
C ASP A 19 -13.20 6.82 -14.40
N PRO A 20 -12.60 6.88 -15.61
CA PRO A 20 -11.18 7.18 -15.77
C PRO A 20 -10.80 8.63 -15.41
N PHE A 21 -11.76 9.53 -15.20
CA PHE A 21 -11.52 10.96 -14.93
C PHE A 21 -11.44 11.34 -13.44
N ASP A 22 -11.86 10.47 -12.51
CA ASP A 22 -11.60 10.63 -11.07
C ASP A 22 -10.27 9.95 -10.67
N ALA A 23 -9.22 10.23 -11.44
CA ALA A 23 -7.88 9.75 -11.14
C ALA A 23 -7.33 10.59 -9.98
N ARG A 24 -7.48 10.09 -8.75
CA ARG A 24 -6.86 10.72 -7.57
C ARG A 24 -5.34 10.86 -7.81
N HIS A 25 -4.86 12.09 -7.89
CA HIS A 25 -3.44 12.40 -7.99
C HIS A 25 -2.81 12.40 -6.58
N GLY A 26 -1.78 11.57 -6.34
CA GLY A 26 -1.04 11.54 -5.09
C GLY A 26 -0.73 10.14 -4.56
N VAL A 27 -0.23 10.05 -3.32
CA VAL A 27 0.02 8.79 -2.61
C VAL A 27 -1.13 8.53 -1.64
N PHE A 28 -1.73 7.34 -1.72
CA PHE A 28 -2.76 6.92 -0.77
C PHE A 28 -2.12 6.35 0.50
N VAL A 29 -2.44 6.94 1.65
CA VAL A 29 -2.04 6.44 2.97
C VAL A 29 -3.18 5.58 3.53
N ASP A 30 -3.01 4.27 3.52
CA ASP A 30 -4.04 3.31 3.93
C ASP A 30 -4.01 3.06 5.45
N TYR A 31 -4.71 3.90 6.22
CA TYR A 31 -4.85 3.73 7.67
C TYR A 31 -5.69 2.51 8.07
N ASN A 32 -6.53 1.99 7.17
CA ASN A 32 -7.45 0.90 7.47
C ASN A 32 -6.75 -0.46 7.54
N GLN A 33 -5.48 -0.56 7.14
CA GLN A 33 -4.66 -1.76 7.33
C GLN A 33 -4.46 -2.13 8.80
N ASN A 34 -4.63 -1.17 9.72
CA ASN A 34 -4.56 -1.42 11.17
C ASN A 34 -5.87 -1.96 11.76
N ALA A 35 -6.94 -2.06 10.96
CA ALA A 35 -8.20 -2.62 11.42
C ALA A 35 -8.04 -4.11 11.78
N ARG A 36 -8.85 -4.57 12.74
CA ARG A 36 -8.89 -5.97 13.15
C ARG A 36 -9.18 -6.86 11.93
N ASP A 37 -8.58 -8.05 11.92
CA ASP A 37 -8.76 -9.08 10.88
C ASP A 37 -8.25 -8.67 9.48
N ARG A 38 -7.44 -7.61 9.39
CA ARG A 38 -6.63 -7.29 8.22
C ARG A 38 -5.26 -7.96 8.31
N THR A 39 -4.74 -8.39 7.17
CA THR A 39 -3.40 -8.97 7.05
C THR A 39 -2.53 -8.10 6.14
N VAL A 40 -1.27 -7.95 6.53
CA VAL A 40 -0.23 -7.26 5.76
C VAL A 40 0.93 -8.23 5.54
N ALA A 41 1.67 -8.06 4.45
CA ALA A 41 2.88 -8.82 4.18
C ALA A 41 3.89 -8.65 5.33
N SER A 42 4.44 -9.75 5.86
CA SER A 42 5.47 -9.67 6.89
C SER A 42 6.78 -9.12 6.30
N ALA A 43 7.63 -8.56 7.17
CA ALA A 43 9.01 -8.28 6.80
C ALA A 43 9.69 -9.56 6.28
N TYR A 44 10.52 -9.40 5.25
CA TYR A 44 11.23 -10.48 4.55
C TYR A 44 10.35 -11.53 3.85
N SER A 45 9.03 -11.33 3.77
CA SER A 45 8.18 -12.23 2.96
C SER A 45 8.50 -12.12 1.47
N VAL A 46 8.57 -13.26 0.79
CA VAL A 46 8.62 -13.33 -0.67
C VAL A 46 7.24 -12.99 -1.24
N ARG A 47 7.22 -12.17 -2.29
CA ARG A 47 6.02 -11.76 -3.02
C ARG A 47 5.80 -12.70 -4.20
N PRO A 48 4.55 -13.07 -4.51
CA PRO A 48 4.23 -13.94 -5.65
C PRO A 48 4.31 -13.14 -6.97
N THR A 49 5.51 -12.70 -7.31
CA THR A 49 5.85 -12.00 -8.56
C THR A 49 6.86 -12.83 -9.35
N ALA A 50 6.94 -12.66 -10.66
CA ALA A 50 7.82 -13.47 -11.53
C ALA A 50 9.30 -13.37 -11.13
N ASP A 51 9.70 -12.25 -10.55
CA ASP A 51 11.03 -11.94 -10.02
C ASP A 51 11.20 -12.25 -8.52
N ALA A 52 10.20 -12.85 -7.86
CA ALA A 52 10.24 -13.22 -6.43
C ALA A 52 10.71 -12.08 -5.50
N ARG A 53 10.07 -10.90 -5.60
CA ARG A 53 10.42 -9.73 -4.79
C ARG A 53 10.30 -9.99 -3.28
N ILE A 54 11.06 -9.24 -2.48
CA ILE A 54 11.06 -9.35 -1.02
C ILE A 54 10.51 -8.07 -0.37
N SER A 55 9.67 -8.19 0.66
CA SER A 55 9.31 -7.08 1.57
C SER A 55 10.50 -6.71 2.47
N ALA A 56 11.52 -6.07 1.88
CA ALA A 56 12.78 -5.76 2.55
C ALA A 56 12.67 -4.50 3.42
N PRO A 57 13.02 -4.57 4.72
CA PRO A 57 13.19 -3.38 5.55
C PRO A 57 14.26 -2.46 4.98
N LEU A 58 14.03 -1.15 5.07
CA LEU A 58 14.90 -0.10 4.56
C LEU A 58 15.22 0.90 5.66
N SER A 59 16.50 1.28 5.80
CA SER A 59 16.89 2.38 6.69
C SER A 59 16.40 3.72 6.15
N SER A 60 15.94 4.62 7.03
CA SER A 60 15.34 5.90 6.63
C SER A 60 16.28 6.77 5.78
N ASP A 61 17.59 6.70 5.99
CA ASP A 61 18.60 7.43 5.21
C ASP A 61 18.71 6.96 3.74
N LYS A 62 18.11 5.83 3.39
CA LYS A 62 18.17 5.27 2.04
C LYS A 62 16.96 5.60 1.17
N VAL A 63 15.89 6.16 1.74
CA VAL A 63 14.60 6.37 1.06
C VAL A 63 14.76 7.16 -0.25
N ASP A 64 15.59 8.21 -0.26
CA ASP A 64 15.74 9.10 -1.42
C ASP A 64 16.69 8.56 -2.50
N THR A 65 17.47 7.52 -2.18
CA THR A 65 18.51 6.97 -3.08
C THR A 65 18.15 5.59 -3.62
N MET A 66 17.03 5.03 -3.18
CA MET A 66 16.70 3.64 -3.47
C MET A 66 16.19 3.45 -4.90
N ALA A 67 16.72 2.43 -5.58
CA ALA A 67 16.17 1.98 -6.85
C ALA A 67 14.77 1.39 -6.66
N ARG A 68 13.94 1.47 -7.71
CA ARG A 68 12.50 1.11 -7.64
C ARG A 68 12.22 -0.34 -7.24
N ASN A 69 13.02 -1.30 -7.73
CA ASN A 69 12.86 -2.74 -7.47
C ASN A 69 14.23 -3.39 -7.22
N PRO A 70 14.80 -3.26 -6.02
CA PRO A 70 16.16 -3.71 -5.77
C PRO A 70 16.27 -5.08 -5.10
N PHE A 71 15.17 -5.63 -4.56
CA PHE A 71 15.22 -6.81 -3.68
C PHE A 71 14.43 -7.99 -4.23
N HIS A 72 15.14 -9.09 -4.51
CA HIS A 72 14.59 -10.33 -5.05
C HIS A 72 15.24 -11.53 -4.34
N PHE A 73 14.56 -12.67 -4.34
CA PHE A 73 15.11 -13.87 -3.75
C PHE A 73 16.35 -14.37 -4.53
N GLY A 74 17.49 -14.49 -3.85
CA GLY A 74 18.73 -15.00 -4.43
C GLY A 74 19.66 -13.96 -5.07
N SER A 75 19.35 -12.67 -4.96
CA SER A 75 20.26 -11.55 -5.33
C SER A 75 21.27 -11.23 -4.25
#